data_AF-A0A5K7X5F0-F1
#
_entry.id   AF-A0A5K7X5F0-F1
#
_cell.length_a   1.000
_cell.length_b   1.000
_cell.length_c   1.000
_cell.angle_alpha   90.00
_cell.angle_beta   90.00
_cell.angle_gamma   90.00
#
_symmetry.space_group_name_H-M   'P 1'
#
loop_
_entity.id
_entity.type
_entity.pdbx_description
1 polymer ?
#
loop_
_entity_poly.entity_id
_entity_poly.type
_entity_poly.pdbx_seq_one_letter_code
_entity_poly.pdbx_strand_id
1 'polypeptide(L)'
;MPRLAIALLLTLAASLSHLAAAHAEEKPSRPNVLMIAADDLNHWVGYLGRNRQAITPNLDWLAQQGMSFSRSYCAAPSCNPSRTALMSGLRPDVTGVYGNNDDWRKVLNDKVHLASAFRNAGYYVAGAGKIYHEAYRSPAEWDDYLKESGTDPIPTGSKGVGGIRFGAVDANDEDLREWKIVQYGIDELKKEHDKPFFLAIGLHKPHMPWFVPQKYFDMHPLDKIELPPHIEDDLSDVPPAGVKMAKPDGDHKQMVDSGRWKEAIQAYLAACSYSDAMIGRLLYELERSPYRDNTIVVFWGDHGWHLGEKEHWRKFALWEEATRAPLIWKVPGMTKPGSVSERTVDFMSIYPTLTDLAGIETPEHVQGKSIRPLLADPKAKWDTPAVTTQEEGNHSVRSEGWRYIRYRNGDEELYDETADPYEYKNLAEDPNYAERKKELAQYLPTTNLPDMSGGPDGHNAEGKKMKKNRNQQRNQQRKERAK
;
A
#
# COMPACT_ATOMS: atom_id res chain seq x y z
N MET A 1 -68.26 6.56 68.06
CA MET A 1 -67.30 6.63 69.20
C MET A 1 -66.58 5.27 69.27
N PRO A 2 -65.30 5.16 69.68
CA PRO A 2 -64.09 5.77 69.11
C PRO A 2 -62.93 4.76 68.86
N ARG A 3 -61.98 5.18 67.99
CA ARG A 3 -60.49 5.05 68.06
C ARG A 3 -59.77 3.70 68.26
N LEU A 4 -58.91 3.39 67.27
CA LEU A 4 -57.56 2.75 67.25
C LEU A 4 -57.50 1.87 65.97
N ALA A 5 -56.53 1.90 65.06
CA ALA A 5 -55.11 2.17 65.19
C ALA A 5 -54.54 2.74 63.87
N ILE A 6 -53.71 3.76 64.02
CA ILE A 6 -52.73 4.24 63.03
C ILE A 6 -51.41 3.50 63.33
N ALA A 7 -50.61 3.27 62.28
CA ALA A 7 -49.22 2.79 62.27
C ALA A 7 -49.02 1.30 61.89
N LEU A 8 -49.16 0.99 60.61
CA LEU A 8 -48.47 -0.14 59.99
C LEU A 8 -48.23 0.13 58.49
N LEU A 9 -47.28 1.02 58.17
CA LEU A 9 -46.82 1.25 56.78
C LEU A 9 -45.45 1.96 56.76
N LEU A 10 -44.50 1.48 57.58
CA LEU A 10 -43.14 2.04 57.65
C LEU A 10 -42.03 0.99 57.84
N THR A 11 -42.18 -0.20 57.24
CA THR A 11 -41.11 -1.22 57.21
C THR A 11 -41.12 -2.05 55.92
N LEU A 12 -41.19 -1.39 54.75
CA LEU A 12 -40.85 -2.02 53.47
C LEU A 12 -40.20 -1.03 52.49
N ALA A 13 -39.27 -0.22 52.98
CA ALA A 13 -38.52 0.75 52.16
C ALA A 13 -37.05 0.88 52.59
N ALA A 14 -36.45 -0.21 53.08
CA ALA A 14 -35.04 -0.25 53.46
C ALA A 14 -34.49 -1.67 53.28
N SER A 15 -34.22 -2.08 52.03
CA SER A 15 -33.27 -3.18 51.66
C SER A 15 -33.38 -3.63 50.20
N LEU A 16 -33.51 -2.73 49.22
CA LEU A 16 -33.25 -3.07 47.80
C LEU A 16 -32.52 -1.92 47.09
N SER A 17 -31.67 -1.21 47.84
CA SER A 17 -30.90 -0.06 47.37
C SER A 17 -29.41 -0.37 47.29
N HIS A 18 -28.99 -1.56 46.86
CA HIS A 18 -27.58 -1.82 46.55
C HIS A 18 -27.45 -3.04 45.63
N LEU A 19 -27.71 -2.84 44.32
CA LEU A 19 -27.11 -3.60 43.22
C LEU A 19 -27.42 -2.93 41.88
N ALA A 20 -27.36 -1.60 41.84
CA ALA A 20 -26.96 -0.93 40.61
C ALA A 20 -25.43 -1.03 40.59
N ALA A 21 -24.92 -2.15 40.08
CA ALA A 21 -23.54 -2.18 39.62
C ALA A 21 -23.42 -1.05 38.61
N ALA A 22 -22.71 0.01 38.99
CA ALA A 22 -22.23 0.99 38.05
C ALA A 22 -21.45 0.20 37.01
N HIS A 23 -22.11 -0.08 35.87
CA HIS A 23 -21.39 -0.21 34.62
C HIS A 23 -20.79 1.18 34.44
N ALA A 24 -19.58 1.37 34.98
CA ALA A 24 -18.67 2.28 34.33
C ALA A 24 -18.69 1.81 32.88
N GLU A 25 -19.27 2.61 31.99
CA GLU A 25 -18.92 2.51 30.58
C GLU A 25 -17.39 2.59 30.58
N GLU A 26 -16.74 1.43 30.48
CA GLU A 26 -15.33 1.40 30.16
C GLU A 26 -15.24 2.25 28.90
N LYS A 27 -14.61 3.43 29.01
CA LYS A 27 -14.21 4.18 27.82
C LYS A 27 -13.60 3.13 26.91
N PRO A 28 -14.10 2.96 25.67
CA PRO A 28 -13.52 1.98 24.78
C PRO A 28 -12.02 2.24 24.77
N SER A 29 -11.24 1.26 25.21
CA SER A 29 -9.79 1.36 25.19
C SER A 29 -9.42 1.72 23.77
N ARG A 30 -8.63 2.78 23.59
CA ARG A 30 -8.24 3.24 22.24
C ARG A 30 -7.79 2.04 21.40
N PRO A 31 -8.24 1.93 20.14
CA PRO A 31 -8.00 0.72 19.38
C PRO A 31 -6.53 0.54 19.07
N ASN A 32 -6.06 -0.70 19.07
CA ASN A 32 -4.78 -1.05 18.49
C ASN A 32 -4.83 -0.87 16.96
N VAL A 33 -3.66 -0.72 16.34
CA VAL A 33 -3.53 -0.63 14.89
C VAL A 33 -2.51 -1.65 14.41
N LEU A 34 -2.91 -2.47 13.44
CA LEU A 34 -2.02 -3.29 12.62
C LEU A 34 -2.05 -2.74 11.18
N MET A 35 -0.96 -2.10 10.77
CA MET A 35 -0.75 -1.63 9.41
C MET A 35 0.14 -2.63 8.66
N ILE A 36 -0.37 -3.19 7.57
CA ILE A 36 0.33 -4.16 6.73
C ILE A 36 0.58 -3.53 5.36
N ALA A 37 1.84 -3.50 4.93
CA ALA A 37 2.21 -3.00 3.61
C ALA A 37 2.80 -4.13 2.74
N ALA A 38 2.47 -4.15 1.45
CA ALA A 38 3.13 -4.97 0.44
C ALA A 38 3.78 -4.08 -0.62
N ASP A 39 5.00 -4.43 -1.02
CA ASP A 39 5.80 -3.65 -1.98
C ASP A 39 5.62 -4.20 -3.40
N ASP A 40 5.28 -3.34 -4.36
CA ASP A 40 5.00 -3.69 -5.76
C ASP A 40 3.80 -4.65 -5.97
N LEU A 41 2.90 -4.79 -4.98
CA LEU A 41 1.68 -5.60 -5.15
C LEU A 41 0.64 -4.81 -5.94
N ASN A 42 0.44 -5.22 -7.19
CA ASN A 42 -0.60 -4.65 -8.05
C ASN A 42 -1.98 -5.20 -7.69
N HIS A 43 -2.97 -4.81 -8.48
CA HIS A 43 -4.36 -5.16 -8.27
C HIS A 43 -4.73 -6.59 -8.74
N TRP A 44 -3.75 -7.47 -8.99
CA TRP A 44 -3.96 -8.90 -9.25
C TRP A 44 -4.08 -9.67 -7.93
N VAL A 45 -5.18 -9.43 -7.23
CA VAL A 45 -5.58 -10.12 -6.00
C VAL A 45 -7.00 -10.66 -6.16
N GLY A 46 -7.31 -11.77 -5.51
CA GLY A 46 -8.56 -12.52 -5.72
C GLY A 46 -9.81 -11.67 -5.57
N TYR A 47 -9.92 -10.88 -4.50
CA TYR A 47 -11.10 -10.05 -4.22
C TYR A 47 -11.34 -8.93 -5.26
N LEU A 48 -10.30 -8.48 -5.98
CA LEU A 48 -10.45 -7.50 -7.06
C LEU A 48 -10.84 -8.15 -8.40
N GLY A 49 -10.57 -9.44 -8.56
CA GLY A 49 -11.03 -10.23 -9.72
C GLY A 49 -10.45 -9.81 -11.07
N ARG A 50 -9.44 -8.93 -11.11
CA ARG A 50 -8.85 -8.44 -12.38
C ARG A 50 -8.10 -9.53 -13.14
N ASN A 51 -7.30 -10.34 -12.44
CA ASN A 51 -6.61 -11.49 -13.01
C ASN A 51 -7.02 -12.75 -12.26
N ARG A 52 -7.71 -13.67 -12.96
CA ARG A 52 -8.22 -14.93 -12.40
C ARG A 52 -7.12 -15.92 -12.02
N GLN A 53 -5.87 -15.67 -12.47
CA GLN A 53 -4.70 -16.49 -12.14
C GLN A 53 -4.13 -16.15 -10.75
N ALA A 54 -4.53 -15.03 -10.14
CA ALA A 54 -4.07 -14.65 -8.81
C ALA A 54 -4.61 -15.61 -7.74
N ILE A 55 -3.72 -16.13 -6.90
CA ILE A 55 -4.08 -16.98 -5.76
C ILE A 55 -3.63 -16.26 -4.47
N THR A 56 -4.57 -15.59 -3.82
CA THR A 56 -4.35 -14.78 -2.60
C THR A 56 -5.44 -15.03 -1.53
N PRO A 57 -5.63 -16.28 -1.07
CA PRO A 57 -6.74 -16.63 -0.18
C PRO A 57 -6.74 -15.88 1.16
N ASN A 58 -5.58 -15.45 1.67
CA ASN A 58 -5.52 -14.74 2.95
C ASN A 58 -5.95 -13.28 2.82
N LEU A 59 -5.60 -12.62 1.72
CA LEU A 59 -6.13 -11.30 1.37
C LEU A 59 -7.63 -11.35 1.07
N ASP A 60 -8.08 -12.41 0.39
CA ASP A 60 -9.52 -12.62 0.14
C ASP A 60 -10.27 -12.84 1.45
N TRP A 61 -9.70 -13.60 2.38
CA TRP A 61 -10.22 -13.76 3.73
C TRP A 61 -10.26 -12.41 4.48
N LEU A 62 -9.19 -11.60 4.43
CA LEU A 62 -9.18 -10.29 5.08
C LEU A 62 -10.26 -9.37 4.51
N ALA A 63 -10.44 -9.37 3.19
CA ALA A 63 -11.51 -8.63 2.52
C ALA A 63 -12.90 -9.11 2.99
N GLN A 64 -13.08 -10.43 3.19
CA GLN A 64 -14.31 -11.00 3.75
C GLN A 64 -14.54 -10.66 5.22
N GLN A 65 -13.48 -10.46 6.02
CA GLN A 65 -13.61 -10.04 7.42
C GLN A 65 -13.82 -8.54 7.60
N GLY A 66 -13.39 -7.74 6.63
CA GLY A 66 -13.44 -6.28 6.67
C GLY A 66 -14.24 -5.69 5.51
N MET A 67 -13.77 -4.55 5.03
CA MET A 67 -14.23 -3.86 3.85
C MET A 67 -13.04 -3.61 2.91
N SER A 68 -13.23 -3.88 1.62
CA SER A 68 -12.21 -3.61 0.59
C SER A 68 -12.62 -2.44 -0.31
N PHE A 69 -11.65 -1.84 -0.97
CA PHE A 69 -11.88 -0.81 -1.99
C PHE A 69 -11.60 -1.38 -3.38
N SER A 70 -12.52 -1.16 -4.33
CA SER A 70 -12.27 -1.57 -5.72
C SER A 70 -11.36 -0.58 -6.44
N ARG A 71 -11.32 0.68 -6.01
CA ARG A 71 -10.60 1.80 -6.65
C ARG A 71 -9.75 2.56 -5.64
N SER A 72 -8.54 2.05 -5.39
CA SER A 72 -7.55 2.63 -4.48
C SER A 72 -6.21 2.87 -5.16
N TYR A 73 -5.65 4.07 -4.97
CA TYR A 73 -4.53 4.56 -5.78
C TYR A 73 -3.37 5.09 -4.94
N CYS A 74 -2.14 4.89 -5.44
CA CYS A 74 -0.96 5.45 -4.83
C CYS A 74 -0.82 6.95 -5.09
N ALA A 75 -0.16 7.67 -4.17
CA ALA A 75 0.23 9.06 -4.40
C ALA A 75 1.34 9.19 -5.45
N ALA A 76 2.13 8.14 -5.65
CA ALA A 76 3.16 8.06 -6.68
C ALA A 76 3.42 6.59 -7.07
N PRO A 77 3.68 6.26 -8.34
CA PRO A 77 3.97 4.90 -8.79
C PRO A 77 5.45 4.55 -8.57
N SER A 78 5.94 4.82 -7.36
CA SER A 78 7.35 4.67 -6.95
C SER A 78 7.42 4.49 -5.43
N CYS A 79 8.25 3.56 -4.93
CA CYS A 79 8.27 3.19 -3.52
C CYS A 79 8.48 4.38 -2.58
N ASN A 80 9.59 5.10 -2.74
CA ASN A 80 9.97 6.15 -1.79
C ASN A 80 8.97 7.31 -1.79
N PRO A 81 8.57 7.88 -2.95
CA PRO A 81 7.57 8.95 -2.96
C PRO A 81 6.21 8.50 -2.43
N SER A 82 5.72 7.30 -2.79
CA SER A 82 4.42 6.81 -2.32
C SER A 82 4.39 6.63 -0.80
N ARG A 83 5.41 5.94 -0.27
CA ARG A 83 5.53 5.65 1.17
C ARG A 83 5.75 6.91 1.98
N THR A 84 6.59 7.82 1.49
CA THR A 84 6.81 9.12 2.11
C THR A 84 5.52 9.93 2.13
N ALA A 85 4.75 9.92 1.04
CA ALA A 85 3.52 10.68 0.95
C ALA A 85 2.47 10.18 1.95
N LEU A 86 2.23 8.87 2.03
CA LEU A 86 1.34 8.31 3.04
C LEU A 86 1.83 8.62 4.45
N MET A 87 3.09 8.33 4.75
CA MET A 87 3.60 8.42 6.13
C MET A 87 3.71 9.86 6.62
N SER A 88 3.99 10.83 5.75
CA SER A 88 4.05 12.26 6.14
C SER A 88 2.69 12.97 6.04
N GLY A 89 1.78 12.44 5.22
CA GLY A 89 0.57 13.14 4.81
C GLY A 89 0.81 14.23 3.77
N LEU A 90 1.97 14.29 3.11
CA LEU A 90 2.30 15.31 2.10
C LEU A 90 2.64 14.69 0.75
N ARG A 91 1.99 15.14 -0.32
CA ARG A 91 2.21 14.61 -1.68
C ARG A 91 3.59 14.96 -2.26
N PRO A 92 4.06 14.26 -3.30
CA PRO A 92 5.32 14.57 -3.98
C PRO A 92 5.45 16.02 -4.47
N ASP A 93 4.36 16.59 -4.99
CA ASP A 93 4.31 17.98 -5.48
C ASP A 93 4.57 19.03 -4.38
N VAL A 94 4.34 18.68 -3.11
CA VAL A 94 4.60 19.54 -1.94
C VAL A 94 5.94 19.26 -1.29
N THR A 95 6.48 18.05 -1.43
CA THR A 95 7.74 17.66 -0.77
C THR A 95 8.96 17.76 -1.68
N GLY A 96 8.76 17.71 -3.00
CA GLY A 96 9.85 17.58 -3.97
C GLY A 96 10.51 16.19 -4.00
N VAL A 97 9.93 15.21 -3.30
CA VAL A 97 10.40 13.81 -3.26
C VAL A 97 9.73 13.04 -4.40
N TYR A 98 10.43 12.86 -5.52
CA TYR A 98 9.90 12.18 -6.72
C TYR A 98 10.62 10.86 -7.05
N GLY A 99 11.82 10.65 -6.50
CA GLY A 99 12.67 9.51 -6.79
C GLY A 99 12.88 8.56 -5.61
N ASN A 100 13.26 7.32 -5.93
CA ASN A 100 13.67 6.33 -4.92
C ASN A 100 15.00 6.67 -4.22
N ASN A 101 15.80 7.58 -4.79
CA ASN A 101 17.06 8.01 -4.20
C ASN A 101 16.95 9.32 -3.41
N ASP A 102 15.77 9.92 -3.38
CA ASP A 102 15.52 11.18 -2.68
C ASP A 102 15.48 10.97 -1.17
N ASP A 103 16.42 11.60 -0.48
CA ASP A 103 16.47 11.56 0.97
C ASP A 103 15.46 12.52 1.59
N TRP A 104 14.21 12.06 1.72
CA TRP A 104 13.08 12.86 2.21
C TRP A 104 13.34 13.53 3.58
N ARG A 105 14.25 13.00 4.40
CA ARG A 105 14.61 13.56 5.72
C ARG A 105 15.25 14.95 5.61
N LYS A 106 15.70 15.36 4.43
CA LYS A 106 16.22 16.70 4.17
C LYS A 106 15.12 17.77 4.07
N VAL A 107 13.89 17.36 3.78
CA VAL A 107 12.75 18.26 3.51
C VAL A 107 11.58 18.05 4.46
N LEU A 108 11.53 16.91 5.17
CA LEU A 108 10.52 16.58 6.16
C LEU A 108 11.11 16.46 7.57
N ASN A 109 10.31 16.86 8.56
CA ASN A 109 10.66 16.74 9.98
C ASN A 109 10.13 15.42 10.55
N ASP A 110 10.99 14.64 11.20
CA ASP A 110 10.66 13.35 11.80
C ASP A 110 9.46 13.37 12.78
N LYS A 111 9.07 14.54 13.30
CA LYS A 111 7.90 14.70 14.17
C LYS A 111 6.55 14.72 13.46
N VAL A 112 6.52 14.80 12.13
CA VAL A 112 5.28 15.02 11.36
C VAL A 112 4.64 13.73 10.82
N HIS A 113 5.33 12.60 10.94
CA HIS A 113 4.90 11.34 10.34
C HIS A 113 3.86 10.57 11.17
N LEU A 114 3.12 9.68 10.52
CA LEU A 114 2.06 8.86 11.07
C LEU A 114 2.52 8.08 12.33
N ALA A 115 3.68 7.41 12.25
CA ALA A 115 4.24 6.68 13.40
C ALA A 115 4.50 7.63 14.59
N SER A 116 5.07 8.80 14.33
CA SER A 116 5.30 9.84 15.34
C SER A 116 3.99 10.37 15.94
N ALA A 117 2.93 10.56 15.14
CA ALA A 117 1.63 10.98 15.66
C ALA A 117 1.05 9.96 16.66
N PHE A 118 1.09 8.67 16.33
CA PHE A 118 0.66 7.61 17.24
C PHE A 118 1.52 7.56 18.50
N ARG A 119 2.85 7.65 18.35
CA ARG A 119 3.80 7.64 19.47
C ARG A 119 3.58 8.81 20.43
N ASN A 120 3.43 10.02 19.88
CA ASN A 120 3.14 11.23 20.66
C ASN A 120 1.78 11.16 21.36
N ALA A 121 0.82 10.45 20.77
CA ALA A 121 -0.48 10.20 21.39
C ALA A 121 -0.46 9.05 22.41
N GLY A 122 0.71 8.55 22.81
CA GLY A 122 0.88 7.58 23.88
C GLY A 122 0.78 6.11 23.49
N TYR A 123 0.80 5.79 22.20
CA TYR A 123 0.86 4.41 21.73
C TYR A 123 2.26 3.84 21.91
N TYR A 124 2.35 2.51 22.09
CA TYR A 124 3.57 1.78 21.78
C TYR A 124 3.68 1.62 20.26
N VAL A 125 4.78 2.07 19.65
CA VAL A 125 4.94 2.06 18.19
C VAL A 125 6.08 1.15 17.78
N ALA A 126 5.75 0.09 17.05
CA ALA A 126 6.69 -0.94 16.62
C ALA A 126 6.56 -1.21 15.11
N GLY A 127 7.63 -1.70 14.49
CA GLY A 127 7.57 -2.05 13.07
C GLY A 127 8.65 -2.97 12.54
N ALA A 128 8.42 -3.52 11.35
CA ALA A 128 9.39 -4.35 10.65
C ALA A 128 9.29 -4.23 9.15
N GLY A 129 10.43 -4.52 8.49
CA GLY A 129 10.50 -4.58 7.04
C GLY A 129 10.44 -3.21 6.37
N LYS A 130 9.69 -3.09 5.27
CA LYS A 130 9.64 -1.91 4.41
C LYS A 130 8.36 -1.12 4.66
N ILE A 131 8.41 -0.17 5.61
CA ILE A 131 7.37 0.86 5.79
C ILE A 131 7.76 2.09 4.97
N TYR A 132 8.90 2.68 5.30
CA TYR A 132 9.61 3.61 4.42
C TYR A 132 10.47 2.84 3.39
N HIS A 133 10.95 3.55 2.36
CA HIS A 133 11.98 2.99 1.49
C HIS A 133 13.29 2.80 2.27
N GLU A 134 13.83 1.57 2.29
CA GLU A 134 14.87 1.06 3.23
C GLU A 134 15.92 2.09 3.71
N ALA A 135 16.47 2.90 2.79
CA ALA A 135 17.56 3.85 3.09
C ALA A 135 17.17 5.01 4.02
N TYR A 136 15.87 5.26 4.20
CA TYR A 136 15.37 6.50 4.80
C TYR A 136 14.56 6.29 6.06
N ARG A 137 14.71 5.17 6.75
CA ARG A 137 14.07 5.00 8.05
C ARG A 137 14.47 6.12 9.02
N SER A 138 13.51 6.71 9.73
CA SER A 138 13.77 7.55 10.90
C SER A 138 13.60 6.74 12.19
N PRO A 139 14.68 6.42 12.93
CA PRO A 139 14.59 5.66 14.18
C PRO A 139 13.82 6.37 15.29
N ALA A 140 13.69 7.70 15.25
CA ALA A 140 13.06 8.49 16.31
C ALA A 140 11.54 8.27 16.43
N GLU A 141 10.92 7.68 15.41
CA GLU A 141 9.47 7.46 15.32
C GLU A 141 9.01 6.15 15.97
N TRP A 142 9.94 5.26 16.31
CA TRP A 142 9.66 3.89 16.72
C TRP A 142 10.19 3.63 18.12
N ASP A 143 9.37 3.00 18.97
CA ASP A 143 9.83 2.46 20.25
C ASP A 143 10.63 1.16 20.05
N ASP A 144 10.24 0.35 19.07
CA ASP A 144 11.04 -0.78 18.60
C ASP A 144 10.90 -0.99 17.09
N TYR A 145 11.89 -1.64 16.47
CA TYR A 145 11.77 -2.07 15.09
C TYR A 145 12.81 -3.13 14.74
N LEU A 146 12.42 -4.10 13.92
CA LEU A 146 13.31 -5.16 13.48
C LEU A 146 14.57 -4.61 12.76
N LYS A 147 15.74 -4.82 13.36
CA LYS A 147 17.02 -4.29 12.86
C LYS A 147 17.51 -5.01 11.60
N GLU A 148 17.37 -6.33 11.55
CA GLU A 148 17.84 -7.15 10.43
C GLU A 148 16.84 -8.27 10.12
N SER A 149 16.57 -8.48 8.83
CA SER A 149 15.76 -9.60 8.32
C SER A 149 16.55 -10.54 7.42
N GLY A 150 17.88 -10.36 7.32
CA GLY A 150 18.74 -11.16 6.45
C GLY A 150 18.60 -10.85 4.96
N THR A 151 19.10 -11.77 4.14
CA THR A 151 19.11 -11.69 2.67
C THR A 151 18.45 -12.92 2.08
N ASP A 152 17.68 -12.73 1.01
CA ASP A 152 17.02 -13.84 0.33
C ASP A 152 18.02 -14.74 -0.43
N PRO A 153 17.75 -16.05 -0.52
CA PRO A 153 18.47 -16.96 -1.39
C PRO A 153 18.36 -16.53 -2.86
N ILE A 154 19.36 -16.91 -3.65
CA ILE A 154 19.44 -16.62 -5.08
C ILE A 154 19.46 -17.96 -5.83
N PRO A 155 18.63 -18.15 -6.86
CA PRO A 155 18.54 -19.42 -7.56
C PRO A 155 19.81 -19.72 -8.37
N THR A 156 20.14 -21.01 -8.50
CA THR A 156 21.20 -21.47 -9.41
C THR A 156 20.71 -21.43 -10.85
N GLY A 157 21.43 -20.76 -11.76
CA GLY A 157 21.21 -20.84 -13.20
C GLY A 157 20.19 -19.87 -13.82
N SER A 158 19.08 -19.53 -13.14
CA SER A 158 18.11 -18.55 -13.68
C SER A 158 18.52 -17.10 -13.40
N LYS A 159 18.56 -16.26 -14.44
CA LYS A 159 18.88 -14.82 -14.35
C LYS A 159 17.74 -13.89 -14.78
N GLY A 160 16.52 -14.39 -14.97
CA GLY A 160 15.40 -13.62 -15.55
C GLY A 160 15.72 -13.05 -16.94
N VAL A 161 15.18 -11.88 -17.28
CA VAL A 161 15.36 -11.18 -18.58
C VAL A 161 15.71 -9.72 -18.33
N GLY A 162 16.75 -9.21 -19.00
CA GLY A 162 17.12 -7.79 -18.89
C GLY A 162 17.48 -7.37 -17.47
N GLY A 163 16.69 -6.47 -16.87
CA GLY A 163 16.77 -6.10 -15.46
C GLY A 163 15.76 -6.82 -14.54
N ILE A 164 14.82 -7.57 -15.10
CA ILE A 164 13.78 -8.31 -14.37
C ILE A 164 14.34 -9.68 -14.00
N ARG A 165 14.28 -10.01 -12.72
CA ARG A 165 14.95 -11.19 -12.14
C ARG A 165 13.90 -12.08 -11.50
N PHE A 166 13.84 -13.34 -11.93
CA PHE A 166 12.85 -14.30 -11.47
C PHE A 166 13.35 -15.75 -11.54
N GLY A 167 12.79 -16.61 -10.69
CA GLY A 167 13.06 -18.04 -10.66
C GLY A 167 12.80 -18.65 -9.29
N ALA A 168 12.43 -19.93 -9.26
CA ALA A 168 12.25 -20.67 -8.03
C ALA A 168 13.58 -20.85 -7.29
N VAL A 169 13.54 -20.73 -5.97
CA VAL A 169 14.69 -21.03 -5.09
C VAL A 169 14.46 -22.34 -4.36
N ASP A 170 15.54 -23.09 -4.17
CA ASP A 170 15.57 -24.25 -3.26
C ASP A 170 15.74 -23.72 -1.83
N ALA A 171 14.62 -23.38 -1.21
CA ALA A 171 14.53 -22.78 0.10
C ALA A 171 13.13 -23.01 0.69
N ASN A 172 13.04 -23.00 2.01
CA ASN A 172 11.76 -22.94 2.72
C ASN A 172 11.32 -21.48 2.90
N ASP A 173 10.11 -21.26 3.41
CA ASP A 173 9.62 -19.89 3.65
C ASP A 173 10.48 -19.18 4.70
N GLU A 174 10.92 -19.91 5.74
CA GLU A 174 11.72 -19.38 6.85
C GLU A 174 13.12 -18.91 6.47
N ASP A 175 13.61 -19.32 5.30
CA ASP A 175 14.90 -18.90 4.76
C ASP A 175 14.84 -17.50 4.14
N LEU A 176 13.64 -17.03 3.76
CA LEU A 176 13.42 -15.72 3.16
C LEU A 176 13.17 -14.63 4.22
N ARG A 177 13.45 -13.38 3.85
CA ARG A 177 13.40 -12.26 4.80
C ARG A 177 12.00 -11.91 5.28
N GLU A 178 10.95 -12.13 4.46
CA GLU A 178 9.56 -11.83 4.84
C GLU A 178 9.11 -12.70 6.00
N TRP A 179 9.60 -13.95 6.11
CA TRP A 179 9.28 -14.80 7.25
C TRP A 179 9.69 -14.15 8.57
N LYS A 180 10.88 -13.57 8.64
CA LYS A 180 11.42 -12.90 9.84
C LYS A 180 10.70 -11.59 10.13
N ILE A 181 10.35 -10.84 9.08
CA ILE A 181 9.53 -9.62 9.21
C ILE A 181 8.17 -9.93 9.82
N VAL A 182 7.50 -10.98 9.33
CA VAL A 182 6.21 -11.43 9.87
C VAL A 182 6.36 -12.04 11.25
N GLN A 183 7.43 -12.81 11.49
CA GLN A 183 7.69 -13.38 12.81
C GLN A 183 7.83 -12.30 13.87
N TYR A 184 8.52 -11.18 13.57
CA TYR A 184 8.57 -10.03 14.46
C TYR A 184 7.17 -9.51 14.83
N GLY A 185 6.29 -9.33 13.84
CA GLY A 185 4.91 -8.90 14.10
C GLY A 185 4.12 -9.89 14.95
N ILE A 186 4.30 -11.20 14.72
CA ILE A 186 3.70 -12.27 15.53
C ILE A 186 4.22 -12.20 16.97
N ASP A 187 5.52 -11.97 17.15
CA ASP A 187 6.14 -11.87 18.47
C ASP A 187 5.63 -10.63 19.23
N GLU A 188 5.45 -9.49 18.55
CA GLU A 188 4.79 -8.31 19.14
C GLU A 188 3.34 -8.60 19.58
N LEU A 189 2.57 -9.34 18.77
CA LEU A 189 1.18 -9.71 19.11
C LEU A 189 1.09 -10.69 20.29
N LYS A 190 2.18 -11.39 20.63
CA LYS A 190 2.26 -12.31 21.77
C LYS A 190 2.70 -11.65 23.07
N LYS A 191 3.21 -10.42 23.01
CA LYS A 191 3.55 -9.66 24.22
C LYS A 191 2.28 -9.15 24.91
N GLU A 192 2.38 -8.99 26.22
CA GLU A 192 1.43 -8.17 26.97
C GLU A 192 1.76 -6.69 26.74
N HIS A 193 0.74 -5.90 26.44
CA HIS A 193 0.87 -4.46 26.19
C HIS A 193 0.03 -3.66 27.19
N ASP A 194 0.68 -2.82 27.99
CA ASP A 194 0.00 -1.89 28.92
C ASP A 194 -0.55 -0.63 28.24
N LYS A 195 -0.22 -0.45 26.95
CA LYS A 195 -0.62 0.68 26.11
C LYS A 195 -1.25 0.15 24.82
N PRO A 196 -2.13 0.91 24.15
CA PRO A 196 -2.50 0.56 22.79
C PRO A 196 -1.25 0.59 21.89
N PHE A 197 -1.20 -0.31 20.90
CA PHE A 197 -0.07 -0.40 19.99
C PHE A 197 -0.40 0.06 18.57
N PHE A 198 0.62 0.56 17.88
CA PHE A 198 0.65 0.74 16.44
C PHE A 198 1.77 -0.16 15.89
N LEU A 199 1.38 -1.23 15.22
CA LEU A 199 2.29 -2.22 14.67
C LEU A 199 2.31 -2.11 13.14
N ALA A 200 3.45 -1.76 12.57
CA ALA A 200 3.62 -1.58 11.12
C ALA A 200 4.50 -2.67 10.52
N ILE A 201 3.92 -3.56 9.73
CA ILE A 201 4.62 -4.70 9.10
C ILE A 201 4.64 -4.54 7.59
N GLY A 202 5.82 -4.27 7.02
CA GLY A 202 6.00 -4.04 5.59
C GLY A 202 6.77 -5.15 4.90
N LEU A 203 6.13 -5.90 4.01
CA LEU A 203 6.78 -6.93 3.20
C LEU A 203 7.56 -6.29 2.04
N HIS A 204 8.66 -6.92 1.62
CA HIS A 204 9.35 -6.55 0.39
C HIS A 204 8.76 -7.28 -0.82
N LYS A 205 8.23 -8.49 -0.67
CA LYS A 205 7.53 -9.15 -1.78
C LYS A 205 6.14 -8.52 -2.00
N PRO A 206 5.63 -8.51 -3.25
CA PRO A 206 6.19 -9.13 -4.46
C PRO A 206 7.25 -8.29 -5.22
N HIS A 207 7.84 -7.23 -4.65
CA HIS A 207 8.95 -6.52 -5.31
C HIS A 207 10.04 -7.49 -5.76
N MET A 208 10.53 -7.24 -6.97
CA MET A 208 11.56 -8.05 -7.60
C MET A 208 12.91 -8.00 -6.85
N PRO A 209 13.76 -9.04 -6.90
CA PRO A 209 13.62 -10.24 -7.72
C PRO A 209 12.49 -11.18 -7.23
N TRP A 210 11.78 -11.79 -8.16
CA TRP A 210 10.74 -12.81 -7.91
C TRP A 210 11.38 -14.18 -7.69
N PHE A 211 12.16 -14.23 -6.62
CA PHE A 211 12.77 -15.43 -6.07
C PHE A 211 11.96 -15.85 -4.86
N VAL A 212 11.24 -16.97 -5.01
CA VAL A 212 10.40 -17.59 -3.97
C VAL A 212 10.48 -19.11 -4.09
N PRO A 213 10.16 -19.87 -3.03
CA PRO A 213 10.20 -21.33 -3.07
C PRO A 213 9.41 -21.96 -4.23
N GLN A 214 9.89 -23.11 -4.72
CA GLN A 214 9.28 -23.84 -5.86
C GLN A 214 7.78 -24.11 -5.65
N LYS A 215 7.34 -24.41 -4.43
CA LYS A 215 5.93 -24.67 -4.11
C LYS A 215 4.98 -23.55 -4.55
N TYR A 216 5.43 -22.29 -4.61
CA TYR A 216 4.62 -21.17 -5.10
C TYR A 216 4.56 -21.10 -6.63
N PHE A 217 5.62 -21.52 -7.32
CA PHE A 217 5.58 -21.69 -8.78
C PHE A 217 4.65 -22.85 -9.17
N ASP A 218 4.62 -23.92 -8.37
CA ASP A 218 3.76 -25.09 -8.61
C ASP A 218 2.26 -24.76 -8.51
N MET A 219 1.90 -23.69 -7.77
CA MET A 219 0.53 -23.15 -7.73
C MET A 219 0.09 -22.52 -9.05
N HIS A 220 1.06 -22.12 -9.89
CA HIS A 220 0.86 -21.40 -11.14
C HIS A 220 1.53 -22.14 -12.31
N PRO A 221 1.00 -23.28 -12.79
CA PRO A 221 1.62 -24.05 -13.86
C PRO A 221 1.87 -23.21 -15.12
N LEU A 222 3.11 -23.21 -15.64
CA LEU A 222 3.54 -22.32 -16.73
C LEU A 222 2.70 -22.47 -18.01
N ASP A 223 2.26 -23.69 -18.31
CA ASP A 223 1.41 -24.02 -19.47
C ASP A 223 0.01 -23.40 -19.38
N LYS A 224 -0.44 -23.05 -18.17
CA LYS A 224 -1.72 -22.39 -17.90
C LYS A 224 -1.62 -20.87 -17.79
N ILE A 225 -0.41 -20.31 -17.85
CA ILE A 225 -0.22 -18.86 -17.74
C ILE A 225 -0.76 -18.15 -18.97
N GLU A 226 -1.61 -17.15 -18.73
CA GLU A 226 -2.15 -16.22 -19.70
C GLU A 226 -1.46 -14.86 -19.56
N LEU A 227 -1.13 -14.23 -20.69
CA LEU A 227 -0.63 -12.87 -20.70
C LEU A 227 -1.75 -11.89 -20.29
N PRO A 228 -1.44 -10.73 -19.71
CA PRO A 228 -2.44 -9.69 -19.57
C PRO A 228 -3.02 -9.30 -20.93
N PRO A 229 -4.27 -8.79 -20.97
CA PRO A 229 -4.81 -8.18 -22.17
C PRO A 229 -3.86 -7.11 -22.70
N HIS A 230 -3.47 -7.24 -23.96
CA HIS A 230 -2.58 -6.33 -24.65
C HIS A 230 -2.98 -6.25 -26.11
N ILE A 231 -2.63 -5.14 -26.74
CA ILE A 231 -2.73 -4.93 -28.19
C ILE A 231 -1.35 -4.61 -28.74
N GLU A 232 -1.13 -4.93 -30.01
CA GLU A 232 0.04 -4.43 -30.75
C GLU A 232 -0.12 -2.91 -30.95
N ASP A 233 0.98 -2.17 -30.89
CA ASP A 233 1.02 -0.71 -31.07
C ASP A 233 0.14 0.09 -30.09
N ASP A 234 0.04 -0.37 -28.83
CA ASP A 234 -0.74 0.26 -27.73
C ASP A 234 -0.26 1.69 -27.39
N LEU A 235 0.91 2.07 -27.88
CA LEU A 235 1.46 3.41 -27.72
C LEU A 235 1.19 4.35 -28.91
N SER A 236 0.44 3.91 -29.92
CA SER A 236 0.24 4.66 -31.17
C SER A 236 -0.55 5.97 -31.02
N ASP A 237 -1.42 6.08 -30.01
CA ASP A 237 -2.19 7.29 -29.68
C ASP A 237 -1.72 7.98 -28.38
N VAL A 238 -0.63 7.47 -27.79
CA VAL A 238 -0.01 8.02 -26.59
C VAL A 238 0.93 9.16 -26.99
N PRO A 239 0.87 10.33 -26.33
CA PRO A 239 1.72 11.45 -26.67
C PRO A 239 3.20 11.18 -26.37
N PRO A 240 4.15 11.94 -26.94
CA PRO A 240 5.59 11.70 -26.77
C PRO A 240 6.06 11.60 -25.31
N ALA A 241 5.48 12.38 -24.39
CA ALA A 241 5.80 12.27 -22.97
C ALA A 241 5.41 10.91 -22.37
N GLY A 242 4.24 10.38 -22.73
CA GLY A 242 3.78 9.05 -22.31
C GLY A 242 4.63 7.93 -22.92
N VAL A 243 4.96 8.00 -24.21
CA VAL A 243 5.86 7.01 -24.86
C VAL A 243 7.23 6.99 -24.18
N LYS A 244 7.77 8.16 -23.84
CA LYS A 244 9.03 8.27 -23.09
C LYS A 244 8.93 7.66 -21.69
N MET A 245 7.76 7.75 -21.04
CA MET A 245 7.49 7.14 -19.73
C MET A 245 7.41 5.61 -19.84
N ALA A 246 6.74 5.08 -20.87
CA ALA A 246 6.62 3.64 -21.14
C ALA A 246 7.97 2.96 -21.40
N LYS A 247 8.86 3.62 -22.16
CA LYS A 247 10.19 3.08 -22.55
C LYS A 247 10.07 1.71 -23.24
N PRO A 248 9.34 1.61 -24.37
CA PRO A 248 9.04 0.33 -25.03
C PRO A 248 10.30 -0.45 -25.46
N ASP A 249 11.35 0.27 -25.89
CA ASP A 249 12.66 -0.33 -26.24
C ASP A 249 13.46 -0.88 -25.04
N GLY A 250 12.95 -0.70 -23.82
CA GLY A 250 13.57 -1.11 -22.57
C GLY A 250 13.22 -2.55 -22.19
N ASP A 251 12.60 -2.72 -21.01
CA ASP A 251 12.28 -4.05 -20.49
C ASP A 251 11.22 -4.78 -21.32
N HIS A 252 10.29 -4.04 -21.96
CA HIS A 252 9.23 -4.65 -22.78
C HIS A 252 9.82 -5.36 -24.00
N LYS A 253 10.57 -4.65 -24.83
CA LYS A 253 11.28 -5.24 -25.96
C LYS A 253 12.15 -6.43 -25.55
N GLN A 254 12.94 -6.29 -24.48
CA GLN A 254 13.77 -7.39 -23.98
C GLN A 254 12.95 -8.62 -23.57
N MET A 255 11.78 -8.42 -22.96
CA MET A 255 10.90 -9.52 -22.56
C MET A 255 10.29 -10.22 -23.77
N VAL A 256 9.74 -9.46 -24.72
CA VAL A 256 9.15 -10.00 -25.95
C VAL A 256 10.20 -10.78 -26.75
N ASP A 257 11.37 -10.17 -27.01
CA ASP A 257 12.47 -10.80 -27.77
C ASP A 257 12.98 -12.09 -27.11
N SER A 258 12.85 -12.21 -25.79
CA SER A 258 13.28 -13.41 -25.06
C SER A 258 12.31 -14.59 -25.17
N GLY A 259 11.03 -14.35 -25.49
CA GLY A 259 9.97 -15.35 -25.43
C GLY A 259 9.55 -15.79 -24.02
N ARG A 260 10.05 -15.13 -22.97
CA ARG A 260 9.89 -15.56 -21.56
C ARG A 260 8.85 -14.76 -20.77
N TRP A 261 7.95 -14.07 -21.47
CA TRP A 261 6.91 -13.25 -20.84
C TRP A 261 6.03 -14.07 -19.87
N LYS A 262 5.58 -15.26 -20.28
CA LYS A 262 4.81 -16.16 -19.39
C LYS A 262 5.58 -16.58 -18.14
N GLU A 263 6.89 -16.82 -18.23
CA GLU A 263 7.72 -17.15 -17.04
C GLU A 263 7.81 -15.97 -16.07
N ALA A 264 7.89 -14.74 -16.59
CA ALA A 264 7.90 -13.53 -15.77
C ALA A 264 6.56 -13.35 -15.02
N ILE A 265 5.43 -13.56 -15.70
CA ILE A 265 4.10 -13.53 -15.09
C ILE A 265 3.95 -14.63 -14.04
N GLN A 266 4.34 -15.86 -14.36
CA GLN A 266 4.33 -16.99 -13.43
C GLN A 266 5.06 -16.64 -12.13
N ALA A 267 6.26 -16.06 -12.25
CA ALA A 267 7.06 -15.71 -11.10
C ALA A 267 6.47 -14.55 -10.29
N TYR A 268 5.85 -13.56 -10.93
CA TYR A 268 5.13 -12.49 -10.23
C TYR A 268 3.95 -13.05 -9.44
N LEU A 269 3.13 -13.92 -10.05
CA LEU A 269 2.01 -14.58 -9.37
C LEU A 269 2.48 -15.45 -8.20
N ALA A 270 3.58 -16.20 -8.39
CA ALA A 270 4.20 -16.98 -7.32
C ALA A 270 4.68 -16.07 -6.16
N ALA A 271 5.29 -14.93 -6.47
CA ALA A 271 5.70 -13.96 -5.47
C ALA A 271 4.50 -13.35 -4.72
N CYS A 272 3.38 -13.10 -5.41
CA CYS A 272 2.13 -12.65 -4.79
C CYS A 272 1.55 -13.70 -3.84
N SER A 273 1.52 -14.97 -4.25
CA SER A 273 1.05 -16.08 -3.38
C SER A 273 1.93 -16.28 -2.15
N TYR A 274 3.25 -16.10 -2.28
CA TYR A 274 4.16 -16.10 -1.13
C TYR A 274 3.89 -14.92 -0.18
N SER A 275 3.73 -13.70 -0.69
CA SER A 275 3.35 -12.54 0.12
C SER A 275 2.03 -12.78 0.85
N ASP A 276 1.03 -13.33 0.17
CA ASP A 276 -0.27 -13.69 0.75
C ASP A 276 -0.13 -14.72 1.88
N ALA A 277 0.69 -15.75 1.72
CA ALA A 277 0.96 -16.74 2.77
C ALA A 277 1.59 -16.09 4.01
N MET A 278 2.55 -15.18 3.82
CA MET A 278 3.18 -14.44 4.92
C MET A 278 2.20 -13.52 5.64
N ILE A 279 1.33 -12.83 4.90
CA ILE A 279 0.26 -12.02 5.48
C ILE A 279 -0.72 -12.90 6.28
N GLY A 280 -1.08 -14.06 5.74
CA GLY A 280 -1.94 -15.05 6.41
C GLY A 280 -1.41 -15.48 7.77
N ARG A 281 -0.10 -15.74 7.90
CA ARG A 281 0.53 -16.07 9.18
C ARG A 281 0.32 -14.98 10.23
N LEU A 282 0.49 -13.71 9.85
CA LEU A 282 0.32 -12.57 10.75
C LEU A 282 -1.14 -12.40 11.18
N LEU A 283 -2.07 -12.46 10.21
CA LEU A 283 -3.50 -12.33 10.46
C LEU A 283 -4.03 -13.47 11.35
N TYR A 284 -3.59 -14.70 11.10
CA TYR A 284 -3.95 -15.86 11.90
C TYR A 284 -3.57 -15.68 13.39
N GLU A 285 -2.38 -15.13 13.66
CA GLU A 285 -1.95 -14.88 15.04
C GLU A 285 -2.69 -13.69 15.66
N LEU A 286 -3.02 -12.64 14.90
CA LEU A 286 -3.89 -11.56 15.38
C LEU A 286 -5.25 -12.11 15.86
N GLU A 287 -5.91 -12.95 15.07
CA GLU A 287 -7.23 -13.51 15.42
C GLU A 287 -7.20 -14.42 16.67
N ARG A 288 -6.02 -14.96 16.99
CA ARG A 288 -5.80 -15.80 18.19
C ARG A 288 -5.31 -15.01 19.39
N SER A 289 -4.88 -13.77 19.18
CA SER A 289 -4.40 -12.89 20.24
C SER A 289 -5.58 -12.32 21.06
N PRO A 290 -5.34 -11.87 22.31
CA PRO A 290 -6.34 -11.13 23.08
C PRO A 290 -6.72 -9.78 22.42
N TYR A 291 -5.98 -9.33 21.39
CA TYR A 291 -6.17 -8.03 20.76
C TYR A 291 -7.14 -8.06 19.57
N ARG A 292 -7.58 -9.23 19.12
CA ARG A 292 -8.37 -9.41 17.88
C ARG A 292 -9.60 -8.50 17.78
N ASP A 293 -10.29 -8.29 18.91
CA ASP A 293 -11.59 -7.60 18.97
C ASP A 293 -11.43 -6.08 19.12
N ASN A 294 -10.19 -5.59 19.39
CA ASN A 294 -9.87 -4.17 19.55
C ASN A 294 -8.75 -3.69 18.59
N THR A 295 -8.50 -4.41 17.49
CA THR A 295 -7.44 -4.03 16.53
C THR A 295 -8.03 -3.59 15.20
N ILE A 296 -7.72 -2.37 14.79
CA ILE A 296 -7.90 -1.89 13.41
C ILE A 296 -6.82 -2.55 12.55
N VAL A 297 -7.22 -3.20 11.47
CA VAL A 297 -6.29 -3.71 10.45
C VAL A 297 -6.44 -2.88 9.19
N VAL A 298 -5.34 -2.35 8.67
CA VAL A 298 -5.27 -1.75 7.34
C VAL A 298 -4.20 -2.45 6.51
N PHE A 299 -4.59 -2.95 5.35
CA PHE A 299 -3.69 -3.52 4.36
C PHE A 299 -3.63 -2.62 3.13
N TRP A 300 -2.43 -2.35 2.63
CA TRP A 300 -2.22 -1.59 1.40
C TRP A 300 -1.02 -2.11 0.59
N GLY A 301 -1.15 -2.11 -0.75
CA GLY A 301 -0.01 -2.23 -1.67
C GLY A 301 0.54 -0.85 -1.99
N ASP A 302 1.85 -0.61 -1.93
CA ASP A 302 2.39 0.76 -1.98
C ASP A 302 2.19 1.49 -3.32
N HIS A 303 2.12 0.73 -4.41
CA HIS A 303 1.68 1.15 -5.73
C HIS A 303 1.44 -0.10 -6.61
N GLY A 304 0.98 0.11 -7.84
CA GLY A 304 0.75 -0.96 -8.81
C GLY A 304 2.02 -1.48 -9.50
N TRP A 305 1.83 -2.29 -10.54
CA TRP A 305 2.90 -2.89 -11.34
C TRP A 305 2.37 -3.36 -12.72
N HIS A 306 3.04 -2.93 -13.79
CA HIS A 306 2.89 -3.42 -15.17
C HIS A 306 3.72 -4.68 -15.41
N LEU A 307 3.11 -5.59 -16.17
CA LEU A 307 3.67 -6.85 -16.63
C LEU A 307 3.58 -6.93 -18.16
N GLY A 308 3.72 -5.79 -18.85
CA GLY A 308 3.77 -5.66 -20.30
C GLY A 308 2.62 -4.89 -20.92
N GLU A 309 1.56 -4.56 -20.17
CA GLU A 309 0.50 -3.63 -20.58
C GLU A 309 1.11 -2.26 -20.96
N LYS A 310 0.59 -1.60 -22.01
CA LYS A 310 1.14 -0.34 -22.56
C LYS A 310 2.61 -0.39 -22.94
N GLU A 311 3.06 -1.55 -23.42
CA GLU A 311 4.46 -1.83 -23.74
C GLU A 311 5.42 -1.43 -22.60
N HIS A 312 4.93 -1.52 -21.36
CA HIS A 312 5.62 -1.05 -20.18
C HIS A 312 5.77 -2.18 -19.17
N TRP A 313 6.83 -2.10 -18.37
CA TRP A 313 7.08 -3.02 -17.27
C TRP A 313 7.47 -2.23 -16.04
N ARG A 314 7.19 -2.83 -14.88
CA ARG A 314 7.47 -2.23 -13.56
C ARG A 314 6.42 -1.20 -13.17
N LYS A 315 6.89 -0.06 -12.71
CA LYS A 315 6.16 1.07 -12.16
C LYS A 315 6.75 2.30 -12.82
N PHE A 316 6.57 3.49 -12.23
CA PHE A 316 7.01 4.75 -12.82
C PHE A 316 6.17 5.19 -14.03
N ALA A 317 4.88 4.82 -14.03
CA ALA A 317 3.91 5.23 -15.04
C ALA A 317 2.60 5.71 -14.40
N LEU A 318 1.83 6.53 -15.13
CA LEU A 318 0.63 7.20 -14.63
C LEU A 318 -0.69 6.46 -14.97
N TRP A 319 -0.60 5.30 -15.60
CA TRP A 319 -1.70 4.43 -16.00
C TRP A 319 -2.26 3.58 -14.86
N GLU A 320 -3.41 2.94 -15.08
CA GLU A 320 -4.13 2.14 -14.08
C GLU A 320 -3.24 1.08 -13.41
N GLU A 321 -2.43 0.36 -14.19
CA GLU A 321 -1.64 -0.78 -13.74
C GLU A 321 -0.52 -0.39 -12.78
N ALA A 322 0.13 0.76 -12.97
CA ALA A 322 1.15 1.28 -12.06
C ALA A 322 0.56 2.02 -10.84
N THR A 323 -0.68 2.52 -10.94
CA THR A 323 -1.23 3.45 -9.93
C THR A 323 -2.24 2.81 -9.00
N ARG A 324 -3.00 1.81 -9.45
CA ARG A 324 -3.98 1.08 -8.64
C ARG A 324 -3.33 -0.04 -7.84
N ALA A 325 -3.59 -0.06 -6.54
CA ALA A 325 -3.11 -1.11 -5.66
C ALA A 325 -4.16 -1.48 -4.59
N PRO A 326 -4.12 -2.70 -4.05
CA PRO A 326 -5.09 -3.19 -3.07
C PRO A 326 -5.18 -2.32 -1.81
N LEU A 327 -6.40 -2.16 -1.28
CA LEU A 327 -6.66 -1.51 0.01
C LEU A 327 -7.80 -2.24 0.74
N ILE A 328 -7.52 -2.75 1.94
CA ILE A 328 -8.50 -3.46 2.78
C ILE A 328 -8.45 -2.91 4.20
N TRP A 329 -9.60 -2.74 4.82
CA TRP A 329 -9.76 -2.27 6.20
C TRP A 329 -10.63 -3.25 7.00
N LYS A 330 -10.20 -3.63 8.20
CA LYS A 330 -11.05 -4.26 9.22
C LYS A 330 -11.07 -3.33 10.42
N VAL A 331 -12.21 -2.72 10.71
CA VAL A 331 -12.40 -1.81 11.84
C VAL A 331 -13.46 -2.41 12.77
N PRO A 332 -13.10 -2.87 13.98
CA PRO A 332 -14.04 -3.44 14.93
C PRO A 332 -15.25 -2.52 15.16
N GLY A 333 -16.45 -3.08 15.03
CA GLY A 333 -17.71 -2.35 15.24
C GLY A 333 -18.08 -1.33 14.15
N MET A 334 -17.32 -1.19 13.06
CA MET A 334 -17.59 -0.23 12.00
C MET A 334 -17.68 -0.86 10.60
N THR A 335 -16.64 -1.56 10.15
CA THR A 335 -16.66 -2.15 8.80
C THR A 335 -17.62 -3.32 8.74
N LYS A 336 -18.49 -3.35 7.72
CA LYS A 336 -19.33 -4.51 7.43
C LYS A 336 -18.50 -5.61 6.76
N PRO A 337 -18.39 -6.83 7.32
CA PRO A 337 -17.63 -7.93 6.72
C PRO A 337 -18.04 -8.22 5.27
N GLY A 338 -17.05 -8.34 4.38
CA GLY A 338 -17.21 -8.65 2.96
C GLY A 338 -17.79 -7.52 2.13
N SER A 339 -17.92 -6.32 2.69
CA SER A 339 -18.40 -5.17 1.93
C SER A 339 -17.31 -4.59 1.02
N VAL A 340 -17.73 -4.00 -0.09
CA VAL A 340 -16.84 -3.37 -1.07
C VAL A 340 -17.29 -1.94 -1.26
N SER A 341 -16.36 -0.99 -1.10
CA SER A 341 -16.54 0.38 -1.54
C SER A 341 -16.07 0.51 -2.99
N GLU A 342 -16.96 1.01 -3.83
CA GLU A 342 -16.69 1.32 -5.24
C GLU A 342 -16.22 2.76 -5.46
N ARG A 343 -16.08 3.54 -4.38
CA ARG A 343 -15.59 4.92 -4.45
C ARG A 343 -14.09 4.95 -4.73
N THR A 344 -13.66 5.96 -5.48
CA THR A 344 -12.25 6.21 -5.73
C THR A 344 -11.60 6.88 -4.54
N VAL A 345 -10.54 6.26 -4.01
CA VAL A 345 -9.73 6.79 -2.90
C VAL A 345 -8.26 6.73 -3.26
N ASP A 346 -7.43 7.56 -2.62
CA ASP A 346 -5.98 7.39 -2.67
C ASP A 346 -5.39 7.21 -1.27
N PHE A 347 -4.13 6.80 -1.24
CA PHE A 347 -3.42 6.48 0.00
C PHE A 347 -3.17 7.68 0.91
N MET A 348 -3.42 8.91 0.46
CA MET A 348 -3.40 10.08 1.33
C MET A 348 -4.56 10.06 2.34
N SER A 349 -5.58 9.24 2.11
CA SER A 349 -6.65 9.02 3.08
C SER A 349 -6.23 8.18 4.29
N ILE A 350 -5.17 7.38 4.21
CA ILE A 350 -4.84 6.39 5.25
C ILE A 350 -4.42 7.07 6.56
N TYR A 351 -3.51 8.05 6.50
CA TYR A 351 -3.07 8.80 7.69
C TYR A 351 -4.27 9.45 8.41
N PRO A 352 -5.04 10.38 7.80
CA PRO A 352 -6.14 11.06 8.50
C PRO A 352 -7.24 10.10 8.95
N THR A 353 -7.39 8.93 8.29
CA THR A 353 -8.35 7.90 8.73
C THR A 353 -7.88 7.19 9.99
N LEU A 354 -6.61 6.78 10.05
CA LEU A 354 -6.07 6.08 11.22
C LEU A 354 -6.11 6.97 12.46
N THR A 355 -5.77 8.27 12.33
CA THR A 355 -5.84 9.21 13.44
C THR A 355 -7.27 9.43 13.92
N ASP A 356 -8.22 9.62 12.99
CA ASP A 356 -9.66 9.76 13.26
C ASP A 356 -10.24 8.53 13.97
N LEU A 357 -9.95 7.33 13.47
CA LEU A 357 -10.42 6.07 14.08
C LEU A 357 -9.79 5.81 15.46
N ALA A 358 -8.54 6.19 15.67
CA ALA A 358 -7.85 6.06 16.96
C ALA A 358 -8.23 7.16 17.98
N GLY A 359 -9.02 8.14 17.56
CA GLY A 359 -9.40 9.29 18.39
C GLY A 359 -8.22 10.18 18.76
N ILE A 360 -7.24 10.33 17.85
CA ILE A 360 -6.09 11.21 18.04
C ILE A 360 -6.15 12.38 17.08
N GLU A 361 -5.50 13.48 17.47
CA GLU A 361 -5.43 14.68 16.64
C GLU A 361 -4.69 14.37 15.33
N THR A 362 -5.36 14.59 14.21
CA THR A 362 -4.73 14.62 12.89
C THR A 362 -3.96 15.93 12.77
N PRO A 363 -2.64 15.92 12.53
CA PRO A 363 -1.88 17.16 12.37
C PRO A 363 -2.40 18.00 11.20
N GLU A 364 -2.41 19.33 11.37
CA GLU A 364 -2.99 20.27 10.39
C GLU A 364 -2.34 20.21 9.00
N HIS A 365 -1.08 19.77 8.89
CA HIS A 365 -0.38 19.67 7.61
C HIS A 365 -0.79 18.46 6.77
N VAL A 366 -1.46 17.46 7.38
CA VAL A 366 -1.82 16.21 6.70
C VAL A 366 -2.85 16.48 5.60
N GLN A 367 -2.46 16.20 4.37
CA GLN A 367 -3.31 16.24 3.19
C GLN A 367 -4.12 14.95 3.08
N GLY A 368 -5.24 15.04 2.35
CA GLY A 368 -6.18 13.94 2.19
C GLY A 368 -7.41 14.11 3.08
N LYS A 369 -8.34 13.16 2.98
CA LYS A 369 -9.58 13.17 3.76
C LYS A 369 -9.75 11.80 4.40
N SER A 370 -10.20 11.79 5.65
CA SER A 370 -10.60 10.54 6.32
C SER A 370 -11.71 9.85 5.52
N ILE A 371 -11.51 8.56 5.24
CA ILE A 371 -12.50 7.69 4.60
C ILE A 371 -13.44 7.02 5.62
N ARG A 372 -13.43 7.46 6.89
CA ARG A 372 -14.35 6.98 7.93
C ARG A 372 -15.82 6.93 7.48
N PRO A 373 -16.38 7.91 6.73
CA PRO A 373 -17.74 7.78 6.20
C PRO A 373 -17.93 6.57 5.29
N LEU A 374 -16.93 6.23 4.47
CA LEU A 374 -16.95 5.06 3.59
C LEU A 374 -16.78 3.76 4.35
N LEU A 375 -15.98 3.75 5.42
CA LEU A 375 -15.82 2.58 6.29
C LEU A 375 -17.13 2.22 7.02
N ALA A 376 -17.95 3.23 7.35
CA ALA A 376 -19.27 3.05 7.97
C ALA A 376 -20.37 2.72 6.96
N ASP A 377 -20.35 3.35 5.78
CA ASP A 377 -21.24 3.06 4.66
C ASP A 377 -20.44 3.04 3.34
N PRO A 378 -20.20 1.86 2.74
CA PRO A 378 -19.43 1.73 1.49
C PRO A 378 -20.01 2.53 0.31
N LYS A 379 -21.28 2.97 0.40
CA LYS A 379 -21.97 3.76 -0.64
C LYS A 379 -22.03 5.25 -0.32
N ALA A 380 -21.52 5.69 0.83
CA ALA A 380 -21.55 7.08 1.23
C ALA A 380 -20.99 8.00 0.14
N LYS A 381 -21.51 9.22 0.12
CA LYS A 381 -21.17 10.22 -0.89
C LYS A 381 -19.67 10.54 -0.81
N TRP A 382 -18.99 10.51 -1.96
CA TRP A 382 -17.56 10.77 -2.04
C TRP A 382 -17.20 11.41 -3.38
N ASP A 383 -16.80 12.68 -3.33
CA ASP A 383 -16.54 13.50 -4.52
C ASP A 383 -15.03 13.79 -4.70
N THR A 384 -14.16 13.04 -4.02
CA THR A 384 -12.71 13.28 -4.05
C THR A 384 -12.04 12.25 -4.97
N PRO A 385 -11.45 12.67 -6.10
CA PRO A 385 -10.69 11.78 -6.96
C PRO A 385 -9.33 11.43 -6.33
N ALA A 386 -8.70 10.40 -6.87
CA ALA A 386 -7.31 10.09 -6.58
C ALA A 386 -6.38 10.93 -7.45
N VAL A 387 -5.28 11.39 -6.86
CA VAL A 387 -4.22 12.12 -7.58
C VAL A 387 -2.89 11.40 -7.41
N THR A 388 -2.24 11.09 -8.52
CA THR A 388 -0.94 10.42 -8.55
C THR A 388 0.08 11.28 -9.29
N THR A 389 1.28 11.42 -8.74
CA THR A 389 2.37 12.20 -9.33
C THR A 389 3.57 11.30 -9.63
N GLN A 390 4.13 11.41 -10.83
CA GLN A 390 5.32 10.66 -11.25
C GLN A 390 6.35 11.58 -11.89
N GLU A 391 7.51 11.72 -11.25
CA GLU A 391 8.46 12.80 -11.57
C GLU A 391 7.83 14.21 -11.40
N GLU A 392 8.66 15.24 -11.47
CA GLU A 392 8.20 16.63 -11.32
C GLU A 392 7.21 17.01 -12.44
N GLY A 393 5.99 17.41 -12.06
CA GLY A 393 5.00 18.01 -12.95
C GLY A 393 4.22 17.06 -13.86
N ASN A 394 4.34 15.74 -13.71
CA ASN A 394 3.44 14.80 -14.39
C ASN A 394 2.45 14.21 -13.40
N HIS A 395 1.16 14.30 -13.73
CA HIS A 395 0.07 13.96 -12.83
C HIS A 395 -1.01 13.14 -13.51
N SER A 396 -1.64 12.26 -12.74
CA SER A 396 -2.86 11.54 -13.09
C SER A 396 -3.96 11.89 -12.09
N VAL A 397 -5.15 12.18 -12.59
CA VAL A 397 -6.39 12.32 -11.82
C VAL A 397 -7.30 11.16 -12.19
N ARG A 398 -7.67 10.35 -11.20
CA ARG A 398 -8.58 9.22 -11.37
C ARG A 398 -9.87 9.45 -10.58
N SER A 399 -10.98 9.54 -11.31
CA SER A 399 -12.36 9.57 -10.76
C SER A 399 -12.94 8.15 -10.70
N GLU A 400 -14.26 7.93 -10.68
CA GLU A 400 -14.84 6.57 -10.72
C GLU A 400 -14.80 5.95 -12.12
N GLY A 401 -15.11 6.71 -13.17
CA GLY A 401 -15.14 6.23 -14.55
C GLY A 401 -14.05 6.79 -15.47
N TRP A 402 -13.29 7.78 -15.02
CA TRP A 402 -12.35 8.50 -15.90
C TRP A 402 -10.96 8.65 -15.28
N ARG A 403 -9.94 8.52 -16.13
CA ARG A 403 -8.57 8.95 -15.86
C ARG A 403 -8.18 10.09 -16.78
N TYR A 404 -7.52 11.08 -16.22
CA TYR A 404 -6.92 12.18 -16.96
C TYR A 404 -5.46 12.35 -16.55
N ILE A 405 -4.56 12.35 -17.53
CA ILE A 405 -3.12 12.51 -17.33
C ILE A 405 -2.70 13.83 -17.98
N ARG A 406 -1.91 14.63 -17.25
CA ARG A 406 -1.23 15.80 -17.80
C ARG A 406 0.25 15.73 -17.45
N TYR A 407 1.09 15.81 -18.47
CA TYR A 407 2.53 15.82 -18.35
C TYR A 407 3.07 17.23 -18.17
N ARG A 408 4.31 17.34 -17.68
CA ARG A 408 4.99 18.62 -17.44
C ARG A 408 5.09 19.49 -18.69
N ASN A 409 5.22 18.86 -19.87
CA ASN A 409 5.32 19.57 -21.15
C ASN A 409 3.96 20.00 -21.71
N GLY A 410 2.85 19.67 -21.05
CA GLY A 410 1.50 19.96 -21.49
C GLY A 410 0.85 18.87 -22.34
N ASP A 411 1.54 17.76 -22.61
CA ASP A 411 0.90 16.59 -23.23
C ASP A 411 -0.22 16.06 -22.33
N GLU A 412 -1.27 15.51 -22.94
CA GLU A 412 -2.48 15.07 -22.24
C GLU A 412 -2.93 13.68 -22.70
N GLU A 413 -3.46 12.90 -21.75
CA GLU A 413 -4.21 11.66 -22.05
C GLU A 413 -5.53 11.67 -21.28
N LEU A 414 -6.59 11.13 -21.88
CA LEU A 414 -7.91 10.97 -21.24
C LEU A 414 -8.48 9.60 -21.58
N TYR A 415 -8.92 8.87 -20.55
CA TYR A 415 -9.50 7.52 -20.70
C TYR A 415 -10.86 7.44 -20.00
N ASP A 416 -11.86 6.90 -20.72
CA ASP A 416 -13.12 6.44 -20.12
C ASP A 416 -12.96 4.97 -19.72
N GLU A 417 -12.46 4.73 -18.51
CA GLU A 417 -12.22 3.38 -17.99
C GLU A 417 -13.51 2.58 -17.75
N THR A 418 -14.68 3.19 -17.87
CA THR A 418 -15.96 2.46 -17.85
C THR A 418 -16.17 1.69 -19.15
N ALA A 419 -15.80 2.29 -20.27
CA ALA A 419 -15.93 1.69 -21.60
C ALA A 419 -14.63 0.99 -22.06
N ASP A 420 -13.48 1.51 -21.62
CA ASP A 420 -12.14 1.08 -21.99
C ASP A 420 -11.30 0.83 -20.72
N PRO A 421 -11.54 -0.28 -20.01
CA PRO A 421 -10.90 -0.56 -18.73
C PRO A 421 -9.40 -0.90 -18.84
N TYR A 422 -8.82 -0.89 -20.04
CA TYR A 422 -7.39 -1.13 -20.31
C TYR A 422 -6.69 0.09 -20.92
N GLU A 423 -7.40 1.21 -21.04
CA GLU A 423 -6.84 2.50 -21.49
C GLU A 423 -6.22 2.45 -22.90
N TYR A 424 -6.80 1.68 -23.81
CA TYR A 424 -6.31 1.52 -25.19
C TYR A 424 -6.61 2.71 -26.10
N LYS A 425 -7.54 3.59 -25.73
CA LYS A 425 -7.93 4.75 -26.54
C LYS A 425 -7.80 6.06 -25.78
N ASN A 426 -6.82 6.86 -26.15
CA ASN A 426 -6.65 8.23 -25.69
C ASN A 426 -7.72 9.16 -26.33
N LEU A 427 -8.57 9.73 -25.48
CA LEU A 427 -9.65 10.65 -25.85
C LEU A 427 -9.27 12.13 -25.68
N ALA A 428 -8.01 12.45 -25.35
CA ALA A 428 -7.62 13.80 -24.96
C ALA A 428 -7.88 14.85 -26.06
N GLU A 429 -7.71 14.49 -27.34
CA GLU A 429 -7.91 15.38 -28.49
C GLU A 429 -9.35 15.40 -29.01
N ASP A 430 -10.25 14.57 -28.46
CA ASP A 430 -11.65 14.54 -28.90
C ASP A 430 -12.42 15.72 -28.26
N PRO A 431 -12.94 16.67 -29.07
CA PRO A 431 -13.60 17.88 -28.57
C PRO A 431 -14.88 17.57 -27.79
N ASN A 432 -15.49 16.39 -27.96
CA ASN A 432 -16.68 15.99 -27.21
C ASN A 432 -16.40 15.83 -25.71
N TYR A 433 -15.14 15.60 -25.32
CA TYR A 433 -14.74 15.42 -23.93
C TYR A 433 -14.00 16.62 -23.33
N ALA A 434 -13.99 17.78 -24.00
CA ALA A 434 -13.29 18.97 -23.55
C ALA A 434 -13.74 19.45 -22.15
N GLU A 435 -15.05 19.45 -21.87
CA GLU A 435 -15.57 19.82 -20.55
C GLU A 435 -15.19 18.78 -19.48
N ARG A 436 -15.13 17.49 -19.83
CA ARG A 436 -14.70 16.44 -18.91
C ARG A 436 -13.22 16.58 -18.54
N LYS A 437 -12.34 16.87 -19.51
CA LYS A 437 -10.93 17.20 -19.22
C LYS A 437 -10.83 18.40 -18.30
N LYS A 438 -11.59 19.47 -18.57
CA LYS A 438 -11.58 20.69 -17.79
C LYS A 438 -12.02 20.46 -16.34
N GLU A 439 -13.05 19.64 -16.12
CA GLU A 439 -13.50 19.21 -14.79
C GLU A 439 -12.38 18.47 -14.04
N LEU A 440 -11.79 17.45 -14.65
CA LEU A 440 -10.73 16.66 -14.02
C LEU A 440 -9.46 17.47 -13.77
N ALA A 441 -9.14 18.41 -14.66
CA ALA A 441 -7.98 19.29 -14.54
C ALA A 441 -8.02 20.19 -13.29
N GLN A 442 -9.19 20.42 -12.69
CA GLN A 442 -9.32 21.21 -11.44
C GLN A 442 -8.66 20.53 -10.24
N TYR A 443 -8.44 19.21 -10.31
CA TYR A 443 -7.83 18.42 -9.25
C TYR A 443 -6.31 18.27 -9.40
N LEU A 444 -5.75 18.74 -10.51
CA LEU A 444 -4.31 18.73 -10.72
C LEU A 444 -3.62 19.67 -9.72
N PRO A 445 -2.44 19.31 -9.17
CA PRO A 445 -1.64 20.21 -8.37
C PRO A 445 -1.36 21.52 -9.10
N THR A 446 -1.65 22.65 -8.44
CA THR A 446 -1.37 23.99 -8.98
C THR A 446 0.07 24.44 -8.72
N THR A 447 0.79 23.71 -7.88
CA THR A 447 2.18 23.99 -7.51
C THR A 447 2.93 22.68 -7.48
N ASN A 448 4.11 22.67 -8.09
CA ASN A 448 5.03 21.55 -8.08
C ASN A 448 6.37 22.08 -7.54
N LEU A 449 6.74 21.68 -6.32
CA LEU A 449 8.09 21.97 -5.86
C LEU A 449 9.10 21.27 -6.77
N PRO A 450 10.26 21.91 -7.05
CA PRO A 450 11.31 21.28 -7.83
C PRO A 450 11.76 19.96 -7.20
N ASP A 451 12.19 19.04 -8.04
CA ASP A 451 12.84 17.81 -7.58
C ASP A 451 14.04 18.13 -6.68
N MET A 452 14.01 17.60 -5.45
CA MET A 452 15.02 17.90 -4.43
C MET A 452 16.43 17.43 -4.80
N SER A 453 16.55 16.50 -5.75
CA SER A 453 17.81 16.00 -6.30
C SER A 453 18.23 16.69 -7.60
N GLY A 454 17.40 17.60 -8.14
CA GLY A 454 17.66 18.32 -9.40
C GLY A 454 17.16 17.59 -10.66
N GLY A 455 16.24 16.62 -10.52
CA GLY A 455 15.57 15.95 -11.63
C GLY A 455 16.15 14.58 -11.99
N PRO A 456 15.72 13.99 -13.14
CA PRO A 456 16.14 12.65 -13.57
C PRO A 456 17.65 12.43 -13.66
N ASP A 457 18.41 13.48 -14.02
CA ASP A 457 19.88 13.43 -14.07
C ASP A 457 20.51 13.34 -12.67
N GLY A 458 19.92 14.03 -11.69
CA GLY A 458 20.26 13.94 -10.27
C GLY A 458 20.02 12.55 -9.72
N HIS A 459 18.83 11.98 -9.97
CA HIS A 459 18.50 10.61 -9.58
C HIS A 459 19.46 9.56 -10.17
N ASN A 460 19.85 9.72 -11.43
CA ASN A 460 20.79 8.82 -12.09
C ASN A 460 22.19 8.89 -11.47
N ALA A 461 22.65 10.09 -11.11
CA ALA A 461 23.95 10.29 -10.45
C ALA A 461 23.96 9.72 -9.02
N GLU A 462 22.93 10.01 -8.23
CA GLU A 462 22.79 9.48 -6.86
C GLU A 462 22.60 7.97 -6.86
N GLY A 463 21.78 7.43 -7.77
CA GLY A 463 21.58 5.98 -7.93
C GLY A 463 22.88 5.25 -8.26
N LYS A 464 23.71 5.79 -9.16
CA LYS A 464 25.05 5.24 -9.45
C LYS A 464 25.95 5.27 -8.21
N LYS A 465 25.92 6.34 -7.41
CA LYS A 465 26.69 6.48 -6.18
C LYS A 465 26.24 5.47 -5.10
N MET A 466 24.93 5.33 -4.87
CA MET A 466 24.39 4.37 -3.90
C MET A 466 24.67 2.91 -4.31
N LYS A 467 24.52 2.58 -5.60
CA LYS A 467 24.84 1.24 -6.12
C LYS A 467 26.32 0.90 -5.93
N LYS A 468 27.21 1.86 -6.14
CA LYS A 468 28.65 1.72 -5.85
C LYS A 468 28.91 1.44 -4.37
N ASN A 469 28.26 2.18 -3.46
CA ASN A 469 28.40 2.01 -2.01
C ASN A 469 27.86 0.66 -1.53
N ARG A 470 26.67 0.24 -2.00
CA ARG A 470 26.08 -1.08 -1.66
C ARG A 470 26.97 -2.23 -2.13
N ASN A 471 27.56 -2.12 -3.33
CA ASN A 471 28.50 -3.13 -3.83
C ASN A 471 29.78 -3.19 -2.99
N GLN A 472 30.29 -2.04 -2.52
CA GLN A 472 31.44 -1.99 -1.62
C GLN A 472 31.14 -2.65 -0.26
N GLN A 473 29.98 -2.34 0.35
CA GLN A 473 29.55 -2.98 1.60
C GLN A 473 29.36 -4.49 1.46
N ARG A 474 28.70 -4.95 0.39
CA ARG A 474 28.55 -6.41 0.12
C ARG A 474 29.89 -7.11 -0.06
N ASN A 475 30.83 -6.47 -0.74
CA ASN A 475 32.18 -7.01 -0.92
C ASN A 475 32.95 -7.05 0.41
N GLN A 476 32.74 -6.08 1.30
CA GLN A 476 33.35 -6.06 2.62
C GLN A 476 32.78 -7.16 3.53
N GLN A 477 31.46 -7.31 3.59
CA GLN A 477 30.80 -8.39 4.34
C GLN A 477 31.18 -9.79 3.82
N ARG A 478 31.37 -9.95 2.50
CA ARG A 478 31.88 -11.21 1.92
C ARG A 478 33.32 -11.52 2.34
N LYS A 479 34.17 -10.50 2.43
CA LYS A 479 35.57 -10.66 2.88
C LYS A 479 35.66 -10.97 4.38
N GLU A 480 34.74 -10.43 5.18
CA GLU A 480 34.68 -10.70 6.62
C GLU A 480 34.15 -12.11 6.93
N ARG A 481 33.26 -12.67 6.11
CA ARG A 481 32.77 -14.05 6.24
C ARG A 481 33.72 -15.13 5.69
N ALA A 482 34.73 -14.73 4.92
CA ALA A 482 35.73 -15.64 4.35
C ALA A 482 37.02 -15.72 5.20
N LYS A 483 37.07 -14.98 6.31
CA LYS A 483 38.08 -15.08 7.37
C LYS A 483 37.46 -15.83 8.54
#